data_AF-A0A847Y1Q7-F1
#
_entry.id   AF-A0A847Y1Q7-F1
#
_cell.length_a   1.000
_cell.length_b   1.000
_cell.length_c   1.000
_cell.angle_alpha   90.00
_cell.angle_beta   90.00
_cell.angle_gamma   90.00
#
_symmetry.space_group_name_H-M   'P 1'
#
loop_
_entity.id
_entity.type
_entity.pdbx_description
1 polymer ?
#
loop_
_entity_poly.entity_id
_entity_poly.type
_entity_poly.pdbx_seq_one_letter_code
_entity_poly.pdbx_strand_id
1 'polypeptide(L)'
;MVKKSPAITQTPVEDLTYEQAFAELEGIVTLLEQEQTELEATIAWFERGQALAKRCQDLLDKAEMRVRTLGVDTAGGEPEEV
;
A
#
# COMPACT_ATOMS: atom_id res chain seq x y z
N MET A 1 23.29 2.55 4.58
CA MET A 1 22.45 1.37 4.84
C MET A 1 21.58 1.17 3.60
N VAL A 2 21.80 0.06 2.89
CA VAL A 2 21.15 -0.48 1.66
C VAL A 2 20.15 0.44 0.94
N LYS A 3 20.57 1.08 -0.17
CA LYS A 3 19.65 1.51 -1.25
C LYS A 3 19.11 0.23 -1.89
N LYS A 4 18.04 -0.32 -1.34
CA LYS A 4 17.38 -1.49 -1.93
C LYS A 4 16.67 -0.95 -3.16
N SER A 5 17.23 -1.22 -4.34
CA SER A 5 16.53 -0.96 -5.60
C SER A 5 15.10 -1.48 -5.46
N PRO A 6 14.08 -0.77 -5.97
CA PRO A 6 12.73 -1.29 -5.95
C PRO A 6 12.72 -2.57 -6.77
N ALA A 7 12.76 -3.70 -6.10
CA ALA A 7 12.58 -4.99 -6.73
C ALA A 7 11.08 -5.07 -6.99
N ILE A 8 10.65 -4.73 -8.20
CA ILE A 8 9.32 -5.10 -8.67
C ILE A 8 9.29 -6.62 -8.61
N THR A 9 8.54 -7.15 -7.64
CA THR A 9 8.53 -8.58 -7.36
C THR A 9 7.53 -9.28 -8.27
N GLN A 10 7.76 -10.55 -8.61
CA GLN A 10 6.72 -11.37 -9.28
C GLN A 10 5.67 -11.89 -8.30
N THR A 11 5.78 -11.51 -7.02
CA THR A 11 4.84 -11.91 -5.98
C THR A 11 3.46 -11.29 -6.27
N PRO A 12 2.37 -12.07 -6.10
CA PRO A 12 1.02 -11.54 -6.14
C PRO A 12 0.85 -10.40 -5.14
N VAL A 13 0.24 -9.29 -5.55
CA VAL A 13 0.01 -8.10 -4.69
C VAL A 13 -0.79 -8.43 -3.43
N GLU A 14 -1.63 -9.46 -3.50
CA GLU A 14 -2.46 -9.96 -2.41
C GLU A 14 -1.65 -10.62 -1.27
N ASP A 15 -0.44 -11.08 -1.55
CA ASP A 15 0.47 -11.68 -0.56
C ASP A 15 1.43 -10.66 0.07
N LEU A 16 1.45 -9.42 -0.43
CA LEU A 16 2.34 -8.39 0.08
C LEU A 16 1.84 -7.82 1.42
N THR A 17 2.80 -7.57 2.32
CA THR A 17 2.62 -6.72 3.50
C THR A 17 2.52 -5.25 3.09
N TYR A 18 2.07 -4.40 4.01
CA TYR A 18 1.93 -2.97 3.74
C TYR A 18 3.28 -2.35 3.36
N GLU A 19 4.35 -2.59 4.12
CA GLU A 19 5.66 -2.00 3.82
C GLU A 19 6.22 -2.49 2.48
N GLN A 20 5.99 -3.75 2.13
CA GLN A 20 6.42 -4.29 0.83
C GLN A 20 5.64 -3.69 -0.33
N ALA A 21 4.30 -3.63 -0.21
CA ALA A 21 3.46 -3.06 -1.25
C ALA A 21 3.74 -1.58 -1.47
N PHE A 22 3.97 -0.83 -0.39
CA PHE A 22 4.31 0.58 -0.44
C PHE A 22 5.69 0.83 -1.06
N ALA A 23 6.73 0.11 -0.62
CA ALA A 23 8.07 0.25 -1.18
C ALA A 23 8.12 -0.10 -2.68
N GLU A 24 7.33 -1.08 -3.10
CA GLU A 24 7.22 -1.45 -4.51
C GLU A 24 6.47 -0.38 -5.33
N LEU A 25 5.42 0.21 -4.76
CA LEU A 25 4.69 1.33 -5.37
C LEU A 25 5.57 2.56 -5.56
N GLU A 26 6.33 2.97 -4.54
CA GLU A 26 7.31 4.08 -4.65
C GLU A 26 8.33 3.82 -5.77
N GLY A 27 8.75 2.55 -5.92
CA GLY A 27 9.61 2.11 -6.99
C GLY A 27 9.01 2.29 -8.38
N ILE A 28 7.75 1.88 -8.54
CA ILE A 28 7.00 2.05 -9.79
C ILE A 28 6.83 3.53 -10.12
N VAL A 29 6.50 4.39 -9.15
CA VAL A 29 6.40 5.84 -9.36
C VAL A 29 7.72 6.39 -9.87
N THR A 30 8.84 6.01 -9.23
CA THR A 30 10.19 6.42 -9.64
C THR A 30 10.53 5.97 -11.07
N LEU A 31 10.01 4.83 -11.52
CA LEU A 31 10.21 4.32 -12.89
C LEU A 31 9.33 5.06 -13.89
N LEU A 32 8.08 5.36 -13.54
CA LEU A 32 7.15 6.12 -14.38
C LEU A 32 7.59 7.58 -14.58
N GLU A 33 8.34 8.14 -13.63
CA GLU A 33 8.92 9.49 -13.73
C GLU A 33 10.13 9.55 -14.67
N GLN A 34 10.70 8.42 -15.10
CA GLN A 34 11.84 8.39 -16.01
C GLN A 34 11.39 8.59 -17.46
N GLU A 35 12.02 9.54 -18.16
CA GLU A 35 11.68 9.92 -19.54
C GLU A 35 11.95 8.82 -20.59
N GLN A 36 12.65 7.73 -20.25
CA GLN A 36 13.13 6.70 -21.18
C GLN A 36 12.44 5.35 -20.99
N THR A 37 11.11 5.35 -20.87
CA THR A 37 10.33 4.13 -20.68
C THR A 37 9.57 3.75 -21.94
N GLU A 38 9.67 2.49 -22.39
CA GLU A 38 8.79 1.98 -23.44
C GLU A 38 7.31 2.03 -23.02
N LEU A 39 6.44 2.43 -23.94
CA LEU A 39 5.01 2.61 -23.68
C LEU A 39 4.36 1.37 -23.05
N GLU A 40 4.66 0.17 -23.55
CA GLU A 40 4.11 -1.07 -22.99
C GLU A 40 4.57 -1.32 -21.54
N ALA A 41 5.83 -1.01 -21.23
CA ALA A 41 6.36 -1.13 -19.88
C ALA A 41 5.70 -0.11 -18.93
N THR A 42 5.49 1.13 -19.38
CA THR A 42 4.76 2.16 -18.63
C THR A 42 3.34 1.71 -18.28
N ILE A 43 2.62 1.10 -19.23
CA ILE A 43 1.26 0.58 -19.00
C ILE A 43 1.29 -0.53 -17.95
N ALA A 44 2.20 -1.50 -18.08
CA ALA A 44 2.32 -2.61 -17.13
C ALA A 44 2.66 -2.11 -15.71
N TRP A 45 3.55 -1.13 -15.59
CA TRP A 45 3.88 -0.51 -14.30
C TRP A 45 2.71 0.26 -13.71
N PHE A 46 1.94 0.97 -14.53
CA PHE A 46 0.75 1.68 -14.08
C PHE A 46 -0.32 0.73 -13.55
N GLU A 47 -0.62 -0.37 -14.27
CA GLU A 47 -1.56 -1.40 -13.82
C GLU A 47 -1.13 -2.02 -12.49
N ARG A 48 0.16 -2.37 -12.37
CA ARG A 48 0.72 -2.91 -11.14
C ARG A 48 0.67 -1.89 -10.00
N GLY A 49 0.97 -0.63 -10.28
CA GLY A 49 0.90 0.47 -9.31
C GLY A 49 -0.52 0.66 -8.75
N GLN A 50 -1.54 0.59 -9.61
CA GLN A 50 -2.94 0.64 -9.15
C GLN A 50 -3.30 -0.54 -8.24
N ALA A 51 -2.85 -1.75 -8.59
CA ALA A 51 -3.08 -2.94 -7.79
C ALA A 51 -2.41 -2.84 -6.40
N LEU A 52 -1.18 -2.31 -6.35
CA LEU A 52 -0.46 -2.06 -5.10
C LEU A 52 -1.13 -0.98 -4.25
N ALA A 53 -1.56 0.13 -4.85
CA ALA A 53 -2.27 1.20 -4.16
C ALA A 53 -3.57 0.68 -3.50
N LYS A 54 -4.34 -0.11 -4.25
CA LYS A 54 -5.54 -0.77 -3.72
C LYS A 54 -5.22 -1.70 -2.56
N ARG A 55 -4.16 -2.50 -2.67
CA ARG A 55 -3.71 -3.38 -1.58
C ARG A 55 -3.35 -2.58 -0.32
N CYS A 56 -2.61 -1.49 -0.46
CA CYS A 56 -2.26 -0.63 0.67
C CYS A 56 -3.51 -0.09 1.36
N GLN A 57 -4.49 0.38 0.59
CA GLN A 57 -5.76 0.86 1.12
C GLN A 57 -6.53 -0.26 1.86
N ASP A 58 -6.66 -1.44 1.26
CA ASP A 58 -7.34 -2.58 1.90
C ASP A 58 -6.68 -2.99 3.23
N LEU A 59 -5.36 -2.87 3.34
CA LEU A 59 -4.62 -3.15 4.58
C LEU A 59 -4.86 -2.08 5.65
N LEU A 60 -4.91 -0.80 5.25
CA LEU A 60 -5.22 0.31 6.15
C LEU A 60 -6.65 0.22 6.66
N ASP A 61 -7.62 -0.05 5.78
CA ASP A 61 -9.03 -0.22 6.16
C ASP A 61 -9.21 -1.37 7.18
N LYS A 62 -8.50 -2.48 6.98
CA LYS A 62 -8.49 -3.60 7.95
C LYS A 62 -7.86 -3.21 9.28
N ALA A 63 -6.78 -2.43 9.25
CA ALA A 63 -6.12 -1.95 10.47
C ALA A 63 -7.04 -0.98 11.23
N GLU A 64 -7.67 -0.03 10.53
CA GLU A 64 -8.64 0.90 11.10
C GLU A 64 -9.84 0.17 11.73
N MET A 65 -10.41 -0.80 11.01
CA MET A 65 -11.51 -1.63 11.53
C MET A 65 -11.10 -2.34 12.82
N ARG A 66 -9.89 -2.93 12.86
CA ARG A 66 -9.38 -3.59 14.05
C ARG A 66 -9.18 -2.61 15.20
N VAL A 67 -8.64 -1.42 14.95
CA VAL A 67 -8.50 -0.36 15.96
C VAL A 67 -9.86 0.06 16.47
N ARG A 68 -10.85 0.23 15.60
CA ARG A 68 -12.22 0.58 15.99
C ARG A 68 -12.87 -0.49 16.86
N THR A 69 -12.73 -1.77 16.50
CA THR A 69 -13.26 -2.88 17.32
C THR A 69 -12.61 -2.90 18.71
N LEU A 70 -11.27 -2.81 18.78
CA LEU A 70 -10.56 -2.76 20.06
C LEU A 70 -10.87 -1.49 20.86
N GLY A 71 -11.02 -0.35 20.19
CA GLY A 71 -11.36 0.94 20.76
C GLY A 71 -12.76 0.98 21.36
N VAL A 72 -13.72 0.26 20.76
CA VAL A 72 -15.07 0.07 21.30
C VAL A 72 -15.07 -0.81 22.56
N ASP A 73 -14.18 -1.81 22.64
CA ASP A 73 -14.04 -2.64 23.84
C ASP A 73 -13.28 -1.91 24.98
N THR A 74 -12.42 -0.93 24.65
CA THR A 74 -11.72 -0.09 25.64
C THR A 74 -12.44 1.23 25.97
N ALA A 75 -13.47 1.62 25.22
CA ALA A 75 -14.30 2.79 25.50
C ALA A 75 -15.42 2.45 26.50
N GLY A 76 -15.03 1.88 27.64
CA GLY A 76 -15.75 2.05 28.89
C GLY A 76 -15.28 3.35 29.54
N GLY A 77 -15.93 4.47 29.22
CA GLY A 77 -15.66 5.80 29.75
C GLY A 77 -15.47 6.80 28.61
N GLU A 78 -16.35 7.76 28.33
CA GLU A 78 -17.39 8.37 29.15
C GLU A 78 -18.58 8.74 28.20
N PRO A 79 -19.85 8.63 28.64
CA PRO A 79 -20.93 9.27 27.92
C PRO A 79 -20.84 10.78 28.16
N GLU A 80 -20.42 11.56 27.15
CA GLU A 80 -20.68 13.00 27.20
C GLU A 80 -22.13 13.23 26.75
N GLU A 81 -22.95 13.48 27.77
CA GLU A 81 -24.34 13.91 27.74
C GLU A 81 -24.54 15.20 26.93
N VAL A 82 -25.73 15.26 26.32
CA VAL A 82 -26.54 16.42 25.87
C VAL A 82 -26.08 17.30 24.70
#